data_AF-A0A4W3JYP3-F1
#
_entry.id   AF-A0A4W3JYP3-F1
#
_cell.length_a   1.000
_cell.length_b   1.000
_cell.length_c   1.000
_cell.angle_alpha   90.00
_cell.angle_beta   90.00
_cell.angle_gamma   90.00
#
_symmetry.space_group_name_H-M   'P 1'
#
loop_
_entity.id
_entity.type
_entity.pdbx_description
1 polymer ?
#
loop_
_entity_poly.entity_id
_entity_poly.type
_entity_poly.pdbx_seq_one_letter_code
_entity_poly.pdbx_strand_id
1 'polypeptide(L)'
;LFNMVLFTLFATFLCTCVLPLLLFLAAVKLWEVYCISGRDPSCKSPLPPGSMGLPFLGETLQYKFLKMKVQKYGYIYKTHLFGSPTVRIMGAENVKQILLGEHKLVSVQWPASVRTILGAACLSSLHDSEHKHRKRVSAPFSVTKHVLPGPLNDQSFLKKLMACWPGETPSFSIGLKARNVIHAKIEENIRKKMAKRDTSDQFKDNYGKFKHTPPPPLRPPPHKYYTGMKSIPHGLRFRCDLRLQSICDTHDIAEIFSKKDEFNPDRFMEGCLEKDSSRFGYIPFGGGSRSCVGKEFAKVLLKIFTVELVRTCDWELLNGPPTMKTSPTVYPVDNLPTKFTEFYDTV
;
A
#
# COMPACT_ATOMS: atom_id res chain seq x y z
N LEU A 1 12.74 -6.13 -68.76
CA LEU A 1 11.66 -5.72 -67.85
C LEU A 1 11.18 -6.84 -66.92
N PHE A 2 10.83 -8.03 -67.41
CA PHE A 2 10.29 -9.13 -66.58
C PHE A 2 11.16 -9.51 -65.36
N ASN A 3 12.47 -9.69 -65.56
CA ASN A 3 13.40 -10.00 -64.48
C ASN A 3 13.54 -8.88 -63.42
N MET A 4 13.42 -7.61 -63.83
CA MET A 4 13.42 -6.50 -62.87
C MET A 4 12.15 -6.47 -62.03
N VAL A 5 10.98 -6.67 -62.66
CA VAL A 5 9.70 -6.70 -61.95
C VAL A 5 9.66 -7.86 -60.96
N LEU A 6 10.14 -9.05 -61.34
CA LEU A 6 10.22 -10.21 -60.45
C LEU A 6 11.15 -9.95 -59.25
N PHE A 7 12.30 -9.31 -59.47
CA PHE A 7 13.22 -8.94 -58.40
C PHE A 7 12.61 -7.92 -57.44
N THR A 8 11.92 -6.89 -57.98
CA THR A 8 11.24 -5.89 -57.15
C THR A 8 10.11 -6.51 -56.32
N LEU A 9 9.30 -7.41 -56.90
CA LEU A 9 8.24 -8.13 -56.19
C LEU A 9 8.79 -9.06 -55.10
N PHE A 10 9.92 -9.71 -55.35
CA PHE A 10 10.59 -10.55 -54.36
C PHE A 10 11.19 -9.71 -53.22
N ALA A 11 11.86 -8.61 -53.55
CA ALA A 11 12.42 -7.69 -52.56
C ALA A 11 11.34 -7.03 -51.70
N THR A 12 10.20 -6.63 -52.29
CA THR A 12 9.08 -6.10 -51.53
C THR A 12 8.49 -7.16 -50.60
N PHE A 13 8.26 -8.39 -51.09
CA PHE A 13 7.77 -9.50 -50.24
C PHE A 13 8.71 -9.81 -49.07
N LEU A 14 10.03 -9.84 -49.30
CA LEU A 14 11.01 -10.03 -48.23
C LEU A 14 10.94 -8.91 -47.18
N CYS A 15 10.84 -7.65 -47.61
CA CYS A 15 10.81 -6.51 -46.70
C CYS A 15 9.46 -6.34 -45.98
N THR A 16 8.33 -6.69 -46.59
CA THR A 16 7.00 -6.48 -46.01
C THR A 16 6.44 -7.69 -45.27
N CYS A 17 6.90 -8.90 -45.58
CA CYS A 17 6.40 -10.12 -44.94
C CYS A 17 7.47 -10.82 -44.11
N VAL A 18 8.64 -11.11 -44.69
CA VAL A 18 9.67 -11.91 -44.02
C VAL A 18 10.37 -11.12 -42.91
N LEU A 19 10.80 -9.89 -43.19
CA LEU A 19 11.49 -9.07 -42.20
C LEU A 19 10.61 -8.77 -40.96
N PRO A 20 9.34 -8.36 -41.07
CA PRO A 20 8.48 -8.16 -39.91
C PRO A 20 8.22 -9.43 -39.12
N LEU A 21 8.07 -10.58 -39.79
CA LEU A 21 7.92 -11.87 -39.12
C LEU A 21 9.18 -12.24 -38.32
N LEU A 22 10.37 -12.07 -38.91
CA LEU A 22 11.64 -12.31 -38.22
C LEU A 22 11.82 -11.37 -37.03
N LEU A 23 11.50 -10.08 -37.18
CA LEU A 23 11.55 -9.12 -36.08
C LEU A 23 10.56 -9.47 -34.97
N PHE A 24 9.36 -9.94 -35.32
CA PHE A 24 8.37 -10.41 -34.34
C PHE A 24 8.87 -11.64 -33.58
N LEU A 25 9.40 -12.65 -34.27
CA LEU A 25 9.97 -13.85 -33.64
C LEU A 25 11.16 -13.51 -32.75
N ALA A 26 12.04 -12.60 -33.19
CA ALA A 26 13.15 -12.09 -32.40
C ALA A 26 12.64 -11.36 -31.14
N ALA A 27 11.62 -10.51 -31.26
CA ALA A 27 11.00 -9.83 -30.13
C ALA A 27 10.39 -10.81 -29.12
N VAL A 28 9.70 -11.86 -29.58
CA VAL A 28 9.16 -12.92 -28.71
C VAL A 28 10.28 -13.68 -28.00
N LYS A 29 11.38 -14.01 -28.69
CA LYS A 29 12.53 -14.69 -28.07
C LYS A 29 13.25 -13.79 -27.06
N LEU A 30 13.47 -12.52 -27.39
CA LEU A 30 14.03 -11.54 -26.45
C LEU A 30 13.13 -11.37 -25.22
N TRP A 31 11.81 -11.38 -25.41
CA TRP A 31 10.84 -11.34 -24.31
C TRP A 31 10.94 -12.56 -23.40
N GLU A 32 11.04 -13.78 -23.96
CA GLU A 32 11.25 -15.00 -23.18
C GLU A 32 12.55 -14.92 -22.36
N VAL A 33 13.65 -14.50 -22.98
CA VAL A 33 14.95 -14.31 -22.32
C VAL A 33 14.85 -13.26 -21.22
N TYR A 34 14.23 -12.12 -21.49
CA TYR A 34 13.99 -11.06 -20.51
C TYR A 34 13.21 -11.59 -19.31
N CYS A 35 12.13 -12.33 -19.54
CA CYS A 35 11.27 -12.89 -18.50
C CYS A 35 12.01 -13.86 -17.56
N ILE A 36 13.02 -14.58 -18.06
CA ILE A 36 13.81 -15.52 -17.26
C ILE A 36 15.15 -14.92 -16.77
N SER A 37 15.60 -13.79 -17.32
CA SER A 37 16.88 -13.15 -16.98
C SER A 37 17.01 -12.81 -15.49
N GLY A 38 15.89 -12.49 -14.83
CA GLY A 38 15.80 -12.21 -13.40
C GLY A 38 15.82 -13.46 -12.50
N ARG A 39 15.98 -14.67 -13.05
CA ARG A 39 16.12 -15.88 -12.26
C ARG A 39 17.49 -15.90 -11.57
N ASP A 40 17.54 -16.41 -10.34
CA ASP A 40 18.81 -16.71 -9.70
C ASP A 40 19.40 -18.01 -10.31
N PRO A 41 20.56 -17.96 -10.99
CA PRO A 41 21.17 -19.13 -11.62
C PRO A 41 21.53 -20.23 -10.61
N SER A 42 21.76 -19.86 -9.34
CA SER A 42 22.13 -20.79 -8.28
C SER A 42 20.92 -21.52 -7.66
N CYS A 43 19.71 -21.29 -8.17
CA CYS A 43 18.49 -21.96 -7.73
C CYS A 43 18.03 -23.05 -8.69
N LYS A 44 18.07 -24.28 -8.19
CA LYS A 44 17.64 -25.47 -8.93
C LYS A 44 16.12 -25.59 -9.04
N SER A 45 15.36 -24.97 -8.14
CA SER A 45 13.89 -25.00 -8.18
C SER A 45 13.31 -24.25 -9.38
N PRO A 46 12.19 -24.72 -9.96
CA PRO A 46 11.51 -24.01 -11.03
C PRO A 46 10.89 -22.70 -10.54
N LEU A 47 10.61 -21.79 -11.47
CA LEU A 47 9.81 -20.60 -11.18
C LEU A 47 8.35 -21.02 -10.83
N PRO A 48 7.61 -20.20 -10.06
CA PRO A 48 6.21 -20.44 -9.73
C PRO A 48 5.37 -20.58 -10.99
N PRO A 49 4.21 -21.24 -10.88
CA PRO A 49 3.22 -21.22 -11.95
C PRO A 49 2.84 -19.78 -12.30
N GLY A 50 2.34 -19.56 -13.52
CA GLY A 50 1.87 -18.24 -13.95
C GLY A 50 2.32 -17.88 -15.36
N SER A 51 1.79 -16.76 -15.84
CA SER A 51 1.97 -16.26 -17.20
C SER A 51 2.63 -14.89 -17.17
N MET A 52 3.65 -14.68 -18.00
CA MET A 52 4.27 -13.37 -18.16
C MET A 52 3.46 -12.44 -19.07
N GLY A 53 2.36 -12.92 -19.65
CA GLY A 53 1.50 -12.11 -20.51
C GLY A 53 2.16 -11.72 -21.83
N LEU A 54 1.62 -10.66 -22.44
CA LEU A 54 2.09 -10.17 -23.74
C LEU A 54 3.47 -9.51 -23.63
N PRO A 55 4.29 -9.55 -24.70
CA PRO A 55 5.53 -8.79 -24.75
C PRO A 55 5.34 -7.33 -24.34
N PHE A 56 6.25 -6.82 -23.50
CA PHE A 56 6.33 -5.47 -22.93
C PHE A 56 5.19 -5.08 -21.95
N LEU A 57 3.94 -5.35 -22.30
CA LEU A 57 2.76 -4.99 -21.49
C LEU A 57 2.53 -5.96 -20.33
N GLY A 58 2.91 -7.22 -20.50
CA GLY A 58 2.64 -8.31 -19.58
C GLY A 58 1.15 -8.50 -19.35
N GLU A 59 0.77 -8.55 -18.07
CA GLU A 59 -0.62 -8.69 -17.61
C GLU A 59 -1.11 -7.41 -16.90
N THR A 60 -0.47 -6.26 -17.16
CA THR A 60 -0.73 -5.00 -16.43
C THR A 60 -2.20 -4.55 -16.55
N LEU A 61 -2.83 -4.71 -17.72
CA LEU A 61 -4.24 -4.39 -17.91
C LEU A 61 -5.18 -5.35 -17.18
N GLN A 62 -4.72 -6.58 -16.95
CA GLN A 62 -5.47 -7.62 -16.24
C GLN A 62 -5.20 -7.64 -14.73
N TYR A 63 -4.57 -6.60 -14.16
CA TYR A 63 -4.15 -6.64 -12.75
C TYR A 63 -5.31 -6.86 -11.77
N LYS A 64 -6.53 -6.46 -12.15
CA LYS A 64 -7.78 -6.56 -11.36
C LYS A 64 -8.35 -7.99 -11.30
N PHE A 65 -7.93 -8.91 -12.17
CA PHE A 65 -8.44 -10.29 -12.21
C PHE A 65 -7.79 -11.20 -11.15
N LEU A 66 -7.64 -10.70 -9.93
CA LEU A 66 -6.92 -11.37 -8.85
C LEU A 66 -7.53 -12.73 -8.51
N LYS A 67 -8.84 -12.77 -8.23
CA LYS A 67 -9.54 -14.00 -7.81
C LYS A 67 -9.37 -15.13 -8.83
N MET A 68 -9.51 -14.81 -10.13
CA MET A 68 -9.32 -15.77 -11.22
C MET A 68 -7.87 -16.29 -11.28
N LYS A 69 -6.87 -15.43 -11.10
CA LYS A 69 -5.46 -15.84 -11.10
C LYS A 69 -5.11 -16.70 -9.88
N VAL A 70 -5.66 -16.39 -8.71
CA VAL A 70 -5.53 -17.21 -7.50
C VAL A 70 -6.14 -18.58 -7.72
N GLN A 71 -7.34 -18.66 -8.28
CA GLN A 71 -8.00 -19.93 -8.57
C GLN A 71 -7.20 -20.77 -9.59
N LYS A 72 -6.54 -20.12 -10.56
CA LYS A 72 -5.78 -20.80 -11.62
C LYS A 72 -4.37 -21.23 -11.21
N TYR A 73 -3.66 -20.39 -10.45
CA TYR A 73 -2.22 -20.56 -10.18
C TYR A 73 -1.90 -20.73 -8.69
N GLY A 74 -2.87 -20.54 -7.80
CA GLY A 74 -2.67 -20.54 -6.35
C GLY A 74 -2.21 -19.20 -5.80
N TYR A 75 -1.82 -19.19 -4.52
CA TYR A 75 -1.42 -17.98 -3.79
C TYR A 75 -0.01 -17.46 -4.12
N ILE A 76 0.78 -18.21 -4.88
CA ILE A 76 2.12 -17.80 -5.32
C ILE A 76 2.22 -18.03 -6.82
N TYR A 77 2.35 -16.96 -7.60
CA TYR A 77 2.47 -17.06 -9.05
C TYR A 77 3.32 -15.96 -9.67
N LYS A 78 3.94 -16.27 -10.81
CA LYS A 78 4.71 -15.32 -11.63
C LYS A 78 3.81 -14.58 -12.61
N THR A 79 4.13 -13.31 -12.86
CA THR A 79 3.45 -12.46 -13.83
C THR A 79 4.38 -11.31 -14.25
N HIS A 80 3.95 -10.49 -15.19
CA HIS A 80 4.67 -9.28 -15.59
C HIS A 80 3.75 -8.07 -15.43
N LEU A 81 4.11 -7.15 -14.55
CA LEU A 81 3.25 -6.02 -14.19
C LEU A 81 4.06 -4.74 -14.16
N PHE A 82 3.55 -3.71 -14.85
CA PHE A 82 4.13 -2.38 -14.91
C PHE A 82 5.59 -2.38 -15.40
N GLY A 83 5.89 -3.17 -16.42
CA GLY A 83 7.22 -3.20 -17.03
C GLY A 83 8.25 -4.10 -16.33
N SER A 84 7.85 -4.84 -15.27
CA SER A 84 8.78 -5.72 -14.54
C SER A 84 8.23 -7.14 -14.35
N PRO A 85 9.08 -8.18 -14.54
CA PRO A 85 8.87 -9.52 -14.01
C PRO A 85 8.55 -9.45 -12.52
N THR A 86 7.44 -10.05 -12.13
CA THR A 86 6.86 -9.91 -10.80
C THR A 86 6.41 -11.28 -10.29
N VAL A 87 6.76 -11.61 -9.05
CA VAL A 87 6.13 -12.71 -8.34
C VAL A 87 5.12 -12.15 -7.35
N ARG A 88 3.87 -12.60 -7.45
CA ARG A 88 2.80 -12.24 -6.52
C ARG A 88 2.73 -13.29 -5.43
N ILE A 89 2.77 -12.81 -4.19
CA ILE A 89 2.64 -13.62 -2.98
C ILE A 89 1.39 -13.16 -2.23
N MET A 90 0.57 -14.12 -1.84
CA MET A 90 -0.70 -13.96 -1.18
C MET A 90 -0.91 -15.02 -0.10
N GLY A 91 -1.97 -14.87 0.70
CA GLY A 91 -2.31 -15.79 1.77
C GLY A 91 -1.55 -15.47 3.06
N ALA A 92 -2.21 -15.67 4.19
CA ALA A 92 -1.74 -15.21 5.49
C ALA A 92 -0.34 -15.75 5.86
N GLU A 93 -0.09 -17.05 5.64
CA GLU A 93 1.19 -17.66 6.01
C GLU A 93 2.35 -17.19 5.12
N ASN A 94 2.13 -17.06 3.81
CA ASN A 94 3.17 -16.55 2.92
C ASN A 94 3.47 -15.07 3.22
N VAL A 95 2.43 -14.26 3.44
CA VAL A 95 2.59 -12.85 3.78
C VAL A 95 3.29 -12.67 5.12
N LYS A 96 2.96 -13.50 6.11
CA LYS A 96 3.67 -13.55 7.41
C LYS A 96 5.16 -13.75 7.23
N GLN A 97 5.57 -14.74 6.45
CA GLN A 97 6.98 -15.05 6.22
C GLN A 97 7.73 -13.88 5.58
N ILE A 98 7.10 -13.19 4.61
CA ILE A 98 7.72 -12.05 3.97
C ILE A 98 7.82 -10.85 4.92
N LEU A 99 6.77 -10.53 5.65
CA LEU A 99 6.76 -9.40 6.60
C LEU A 99 7.72 -9.62 7.78
N LEU A 100 7.82 -10.86 8.29
CA LEU A 100 8.79 -11.22 9.34
C LEU A 100 10.21 -11.39 8.79
N GLY A 101 10.35 -11.67 7.50
CA GLY A 101 11.61 -11.82 6.79
C GLY A 101 12.26 -10.53 6.32
N GLU A 102 11.66 -9.36 6.56
CA GLU A 102 12.27 -8.06 6.22
C GLU A 102 13.67 -7.93 6.83
N HIS A 103 14.63 -7.44 6.03
CA HIS A 103 16.08 -7.34 6.33
C HIS A 103 16.84 -8.67 6.36
N LYS A 104 16.19 -9.79 6.03
CA LYS A 104 16.81 -11.13 6.02
C LYS A 104 16.55 -11.87 4.71
N LEU A 105 15.28 -11.98 4.35
CA LEU A 105 14.77 -12.67 3.17
C LEU A 105 14.41 -11.66 2.07
N VAL A 106 13.83 -10.53 2.47
CA VAL A 106 13.40 -9.46 1.57
C VAL A 106 13.81 -8.09 2.11
N SER A 107 13.79 -7.12 1.21
CA SER A 107 13.91 -5.70 1.55
C SER A 107 12.80 -4.93 0.85
N VAL A 108 12.10 -4.03 1.56
CA VAL A 108 11.09 -3.18 0.94
C VAL A 108 11.72 -2.30 -0.14
N GLN A 109 11.06 -2.14 -1.28
CA GLN A 109 11.45 -1.19 -2.32
C GLN A 109 10.24 -0.31 -2.65
N TRP A 110 10.47 0.98 -2.80
CA TRP A 110 9.44 1.90 -3.27
C TRP A 110 9.79 2.36 -4.69
N PRO A 111 8.79 2.51 -5.57
CA PRO A 111 9.00 3.07 -6.90
C PRO A 111 9.70 4.42 -6.82
N ALA A 112 10.43 4.79 -7.88
CA ALA A 112 11.14 6.07 -7.95
C ALA A 112 10.22 7.25 -7.62
N SER A 113 8.99 7.26 -8.13
CA SER A 113 8.00 8.31 -7.83
C SER A 113 7.72 8.46 -6.34
N VAL A 114 7.53 7.36 -5.61
CA VAL A 114 7.27 7.39 -4.16
C VAL A 114 8.51 7.85 -3.39
N ARG A 115 9.71 7.41 -3.81
CA ARG A 115 10.97 7.84 -3.19
C ARG A 115 11.25 9.33 -3.40
N THR A 116 10.91 9.86 -4.57
CA THR A 116 11.02 11.31 -4.86
C THR A 116 10.10 12.12 -3.97
N ILE A 117 8.87 11.66 -3.75
CA ILE A 117 7.87 12.36 -2.93
C ILE A 117 8.23 12.30 -1.45
N LEU A 118 8.48 11.09 -0.92
CA LEU A 118 8.72 10.90 0.52
C LEU A 118 10.15 11.25 0.95
N GLY A 119 11.08 11.32 0.00
CA GLY A 119 12.51 11.51 0.21
C GLY A 119 13.24 10.21 0.54
N ALA A 120 14.53 10.16 0.23
CA ALA A 120 15.38 8.98 0.49
C ALA A 120 15.57 8.71 2.00
N ALA A 121 15.52 9.75 2.84
CA ALA A 121 15.73 9.66 4.28
C ALA A 121 14.46 9.27 5.08
N CYS A 122 13.31 9.07 4.42
CA CYS A 122 12.09 8.70 5.13
C CYS A 122 12.14 7.26 5.63
N LEU A 123 11.45 6.99 6.75
CA LEU A 123 11.45 5.67 7.38
C LEU A 123 11.02 4.53 6.43
N SER A 124 10.14 4.83 5.47
CA SER A 124 9.67 3.87 4.46
C SER A 124 10.74 3.52 3.42
N SER A 125 11.72 4.39 3.18
CA SER A 125 12.78 4.20 2.18
C SER A 125 14.10 3.71 2.80
N LEU A 126 14.31 3.89 4.12
CA LEU A 126 15.50 3.39 4.80
C LEU A 126 15.53 1.86 4.88
N HIS A 127 16.72 1.28 5.03
CA HIS A 127 16.92 -0.17 5.15
C HIS A 127 17.74 -0.54 6.37
N ASP A 128 17.70 -1.82 6.71
CA ASP A 128 18.52 -2.50 7.71
C ASP A 128 18.74 -1.74 9.02
N SER A 129 19.99 -1.43 9.37
CA SER A 129 20.37 -0.77 10.61
C SER A 129 19.81 0.64 10.70
N GLU A 130 19.83 1.41 9.61
CA GLU A 130 19.29 2.76 9.56
C GLU A 130 17.78 2.78 9.79
N HIS A 131 17.06 1.87 9.14
CA HIS A 131 15.62 1.70 9.37
C HIS A 131 15.33 1.32 10.82
N LYS A 132 16.03 0.32 11.37
CA LYS A 132 15.86 -0.13 12.75
C LYS A 132 16.14 1.00 13.75
N HIS A 133 17.22 1.75 13.53
CA HIS A 133 17.60 2.89 14.36
C HIS A 133 16.54 3.99 14.29
N ARG A 134 16.16 4.43 13.09
CA ARG A 134 15.15 5.48 12.90
C ARG A 134 13.80 5.06 13.49
N LYS A 135 13.36 3.82 13.28
CA LYS A 135 12.11 3.29 13.86
C LYS A 135 12.16 3.31 15.39
N ARG A 136 13.28 2.91 16.00
CA ARG A 136 13.45 2.94 17.46
C ARG A 136 13.36 4.37 18.01
N VAL A 137 13.94 5.34 17.31
CA VAL A 137 13.86 6.77 17.69
C VAL A 137 12.43 7.30 17.53
N SER A 138 11.70 6.88 16.49
CA SER A 138 10.32 7.31 16.24
C SER A 138 9.27 6.61 17.10
N ALA A 139 9.49 5.38 17.56
CA ALA A 139 8.49 4.60 18.30
C ALA A 139 7.98 5.28 19.59
N PRO A 140 8.82 5.91 20.45
CA PRO A 140 8.35 6.66 21.62
C PRO A 140 7.46 7.88 21.30
N PHE A 141 7.49 8.36 20.06
CA PHE A 141 6.58 9.40 19.58
C PHE A 141 5.22 8.84 19.17
N SER A 142 5.06 7.52 19.13
CA SER A 142 3.81 6.87 18.74
C SER A 142 3.20 5.98 19.81
N VAL A 143 3.99 5.60 20.83
CA VAL A 143 3.50 4.82 21.96
C VAL A 143 2.63 5.73 22.85
N THR A 144 1.34 5.44 22.82
CA THR A 144 0.37 5.41 23.91
C THR A 144 0.77 6.20 25.17
N LYS A 145 1.77 5.76 25.95
CA LYS A 145 2.19 6.40 27.21
C LYS A 145 2.68 7.85 27.12
N HIS A 146 3.18 8.33 25.98
CA HIS A 146 3.72 9.69 25.86
C HIS A 146 3.01 10.58 24.83
N VAL A 147 2.03 10.04 24.12
CA VAL A 147 1.16 10.83 23.24
C VAL A 147 -0.23 10.85 23.81
N LEU A 148 -0.83 9.74 24.21
CA LEU A 148 -2.26 9.69 24.56
C LEU A 148 -2.71 10.52 25.76
N PRO A 149 -1.93 10.71 26.84
CA PRO A 149 -2.34 11.65 27.88
C PRO A 149 -2.49 13.08 27.34
N GLY A 150 -1.86 13.40 26.21
CA GLY A 150 -2.04 14.67 25.52
C GLY A 150 -3.42 14.78 24.87
N PRO A 151 -3.72 14.16 23.72
CA PRO A 151 -4.98 14.33 23.00
C PRO A 151 -6.25 13.88 23.73
N LEU A 152 -6.18 12.91 24.65
CA LEU A 152 -7.36 12.49 25.43
C LEU A 152 -7.63 13.39 26.64
N ASN A 153 -6.60 13.98 27.28
CA ASN A 153 -6.81 14.99 28.33
C ASN A 153 -6.85 16.42 27.78
N ASP A 154 -6.45 16.63 26.52
CA ASP A 154 -6.51 17.92 25.85
C ASP A 154 -7.92 18.13 25.30
N GLN A 155 -8.82 18.53 26.19
CA GLN A 155 -10.17 18.94 25.83
C GLN A 155 -10.19 20.02 24.75
N SER A 156 -9.13 20.84 24.61
CA SER A 156 -9.05 21.84 23.54
C SER A 156 -8.84 21.20 22.16
N PHE A 157 -8.07 20.10 22.09
CA PHE A 157 -7.93 19.32 20.87
C PHE A 157 -9.25 18.63 20.51
N LEU A 158 -9.90 17.97 21.47
CA LEU A 158 -11.19 17.32 21.24
C LEU A 158 -12.25 18.33 20.81
N LYS A 159 -12.35 19.48 21.49
CA LYS A 159 -13.28 20.55 21.12
C LYS A 159 -12.99 21.12 19.73
N LYS A 160 -11.72 21.31 19.35
CA LYS A 160 -11.35 21.76 17.98
C LYS A 160 -11.62 20.72 16.91
N LEU A 161 -11.42 19.45 17.26
CA LEU A 161 -11.82 18.35 16.41
C LEU A 161 -13.33 18.46 16.25
N MET A 162 -14.12 18.26 17.32
CA MET A 162 -15.58 18.29 17.30
C MET A 162 -16.20 19.54 16.64
N ALA A 163 -15.60 20.73 16.76
CA ALA A 163 -16.05 21.93 16.07
C ALA A 163 -15.99 21.86 14.53
N CYS A 164 -15.39 20.82 13.95
CA CYS A 164 -15.44 20.59 12.50
C CYS A 164 -16.79 20.03 12.03
N TRP A 165 -17.66 19.58 12.95
CA TRP A 165 -18.89 18.84 12.67
C TRP A 165 -20.21 19.62 12.66
N PRO A 166 -20.41 20.72 13.43
CA PRO A 166 -21.69 21.44 13.41
C PRO A 166 -21.90 22.19 12.09
N GLY A 167 -23.08 22.01 11.48
CA GLY A 167 -23.60 22.83 10.38
C GLY A 167 -23.69 22.14 9.01
N GLU A 168 -24.34 22.82 8.06
CA GLU A 168 -24.50 22.41 6.65
C GLU A 168 -23.17 22.50 5.88
N THR A 169 -22.14 21.77 6.31
CA THR A 169 -20.87 21.69 5.60
C THR A 169 -20.73 20.34 4.91
N PRO A 170 -20.30 20.29 3.63
CA PRO A 170 -20.04 19.03 2.95
C PRO A 170 -19.02 18.21 3.74
N SER A 171 -19.33 16.94 4.02
CA SER A 171 -18.53 15.97 4.78
C SER A 171 -17.04 15.84 4.41
N PHE A 172 -16.66 16.02 3.14
CA PHE A 172 -15.23 16.06 2.76
C PHE A 172 -14.50 17.23 3.38
N SER A 173 -15.17 18.38 3.54
CA SER A 173 -14.61 19.51 4.28
C SER A 173 -14.37 19.14 5.75
N ILE A 174 -15.19 18.27 6.33
CA ILE A 174 -15.04 17.79 7.71
C ILE A 174 -13.85 16.86 7.84
N GLY A 175 -13.69 15.88 6.95
CA GLY A 175 -12.52 15.01 6.90
C GLY A 175 -11.21 15.79 6.70
N LEU A 176 -11.23 16.83 5.85
CA LEU A 176 -10.08 17.70 5.62
C LEU A 176 -9.77 18.61 6.82
N LYS A 177 -10.80 19.19 7.47
CA LYS A 177 -10.66 19.98 8.70
C LYS A 177 -10.11 19.11 9.84
N ALA A 178 -10.68 17.92 10.05
CA ALA A 178 -10.22 16.96 11.04
C ALA A 178 -8.76 16.56 10.81
N ARG A 179 -8.39 16.24 9.56
CA ARG A 179 -7.00 15.98 9.17
C ARG A 179 -6.09 17.14 9.57
N ASN A 180 -6.48 18.38 9.27
CA ASN A 180 -5.66 19.55 9.60
C ASN A 180 -5.47 19.71 11.13
N VAL A 181 -6.53 19.50 11.91
CA VAL A 181 -6.47 19.53 13.39
C VAL A 181 -5.54 18.44 13.93
N ILE A 182 -5.66 17.21 13.41
CA ILE A 182 -4.80 16.08 13.78
C ILE A 182 -3.33 16.38 13.41
N HIS A 183 -3.09 16.87 12.19
CA HIS A 183 -1.74 17.22 11.73
C HIS A 183 -1.11 18.31 12.60
N ALA A 184 -1.85 19.37 12.93
CA ALA A 184 -1.37 20.44 13.80
C ALA A 184 -0.98 19.90 15.19
N LYS A 185 -1.78 18.99 15.76
CA LYS A 185 -1.48 18.38 17.05
C LYS A 185 -0.25 17.47 17.01
N ILE A 186 -0.11 16.67 15.95
CA ILE A 186 1.08 15.85 15.72
C ILE A 186 2.33 16.75 15.64
N GLU A 187 2.24 17.84 14.88
CA GLU A 187 3.35 18.79 14.72
C GLU A 187 3.72 19.45 16.05
N GLU A 188 2.73 19.93 16.82
CA GLU A 188 2.93 20.52 18.14
C GLU A 188 3.66 19.55 19.08
N ASN A 189 3.20 18.29 19.14
CA ASN A 189 3.80 17.25 19.98
C ASN A 189 5.25 16.96 19.57
N ILE A 190 5.53 16.95 18.27
CA ILE A 190 6.89 16.76 17.77
C ILE A 190 7.77 17.96 18.14
N ARG A 191 7.31 19.20 17.90
CA ARG A 191 8.05 20.42 18.27
C ARG A 191 8.37 20.47 19.76
N LYS A 192 7.40 20.20 20.64
CA LYS A 192 7.59 20.17 22.11
C LYS A 192 8.62 19.14 22.55
N LYS A 193 8.64 17.96 21.93
CA LYS A 193 9.64 16.92 22.22
C LYS A 193 11.02 17.26 21.64
N MET A 194 11.08 17.92 20.49
CA MET A 194 12.33 18.42 19.90
C MET A 194 12.96 19.51 20.77
N ALA A 195 12.15 20.44 21.30
CA ALA A 195 12.64 21.50 22.18
C ALA A 195 13.24 20.98 23.49
N LYS A 196 12.91 19.75 23.91
CA LYS A 196 13.44 19.10 25.12
C LYS A 196 14.71 18.27 24.89
N ARG A 197 15.16 18.08 23.64
CA ARG A 197 16.37 17.32 23.31
C ARG A 197 17.38 18.23 22.64
N ASP A 198 18.47 18.50 23.34
CA ASP A 198 19.61 19.26 22.84
C ASP A 198 20.50 18.41 21.91
N THR A 199 19.94 17.89 20.81
CA THR A 199 20.66 17.06 19.83
C THR A 199 20.46 17.56 18.39
N SER A 200 21.37 18.48 18.03
CA SER A 200 21.97 18.78 16.72
C SER A 200 21.19 18.48 15.43
N ASP A 201 20.80 19.57 14.76
CA ASP A 201 20.78 19.90 13.32
C ASP A 201 20.26 18.89 12.27
N GLN A 202 20.59 17.60 12.35
CA GLN A 202 20.32 16.62 11.28
C GLN A 202 18.83 16.23 11.14
N PHE A 203 18.03 16.38 12.21
CA PHE A 203 16.59 16.07 12.19
C PHE A 203 15.73 17.28 11.80
N LYS A 204 16.20 18.51 12.08
CA LYS A 204 15.51 19.76 11.72
C LYS A 204 15.43 19.91 10.19
N ASP A 205 16.52 19.60 9.49
CA ASP A 205 16.58 19.64 8.02
C ASP A 205 15.61 18.67 7.34
N ASN A 206 15.44 17.48 7.89
CA ASN A 206 14.54 16.46 7.32
C ASN A 206 13.06 16.75 7.63
N TYR A 207 12.76 17.37 8.78
CA TYR A 207 11.40 17.77 9.13
C TYR A 207 10.94 19.02 8.36
N GLY A 208 11.86 19.95 8.08
CA GLY A 208 11.62 21.08 7.18
C GLY A 208 11.25 20.64 5.76
N LYS A 209 11.93 19.62 5.21
CA LYS A 209 11.59 19.03 3.91
C LYS A 209 10.20 18.38 3.86
N PHE A 210 9.71 17.82 4.97
CA PHE A 210 8.37 17.23 5.05
C PHE A 210 7.25 18.30 4.97
N LYS A 211 7.49 19.53 5.45
CA LYS A 211 6.49 20.61 5.41
C LYS A 211 6.21 21.17 4.02
N HIS A 212 7.18 21.08 3.11
CA HIS A 212 7.12 21.69 1.78
C HIS A 212 6.89 20.67 0.67
N THR A 213 6.51 19.43 1.00
CA THR A 213 6.12 18.46 -0.01
C THR A 213 4.68 18.77 -0.46
N PRO A 214 4.44 19.13 -1.73
CA PRO A 214 3.09 19.25 -2.25
C PRO A 214 2.38 17.89 -2.13
N PRO A 215 1.03 17.87 -2.09
CA PRO A 215 0.30 16.62 -2.11
C PRO A 215 0.81 15.75 -3.27
N PRO A 216 1.03 14.44 -3.03
CA PRO A 216 1.56 13.55 -4.06
C PRO A 216 0.72 13.65 -5.33
N PRO A 217 1.33 13.71 -6.53
CA PRO A 217 0.58 13.64 -7.78
C PRO A 217 -0.32 12.39 -7.81
N LEU A 218 -1.45 12.56 -8.48
CA LEU A 218 -2.53 11.57 -8.56
C LEU A 218 -2.06 10.26 -9.20
N ARG A 219 -1.77 9.28 -8.33
CA ARG A 219 -1.47 7.85 -8.55
C ARG A 219 -0.02 7.42 -8.33
N PRO A 220 0.45 7.34 -7.08
CA PRO A 220 1.41 6.31 -6.70
C PRO A 220 0.72 4.93 -6.75
N PRO A 221 1.43 3.85 -7.11
CA PRO A 221 0.84 2.53 -7.10
C PRO A 221 0.46 2.12 -5.66
N PRO A 222 -0.73 1.53 -5.45
CA PRO A 222 -1.25 1.24 -4.11
C PRO A 222 -0.58 0.04 -3.41
N HIS A 223 0.60 -0.40 -3.89
CA HIS A 223 1.23 -1.65 -3.49
C HIS A 223 2.61 -1.40 -2.87
N LYS A 224 2.97 -2.20 -1.85
CA LYS A 224 4.35 -2.26 -1.33
C LYS A 224 5.15 -3.25 -2.16
N TYR A 225 6.33 -2.85 -2.58
CA TYR A 225 7.22 -3.73 -3.33
C TYR A 225 8.29 -4.25 -2.39
N TYR A 226 8.76 -5.45 -2.66
CA TYR A 226 9.86 -6.06 -1.96
C TYR A 226 10.86 -6.57 -2.99
N THR A 227 12.11 -6.70 -2.61
CA THR A 227 13.13 -7.32 -3.43
C THR A 227 13.69 -8.48 -2.63
N GLY A 228 13.68 -9.66 -3.25
CA GLY A 228 14.23 -10.87 -2.64
C GLY A 228 15.73 -10.70 -2.43
N MET A 229 16.18 -10.83 -1.18
CA MET A 229 17.60 -10.83 -0.81
C MET A 229 18.15 -12.25 -0.74
N LYS A 230 17.31 -13.24 -0.37
CA LYS A 230 17.64 -14.66 -0.21
C LYS A 230 16.44 -15.54 -0.58
N SER A 231 16.63 -16.86 -0.57
CA SER A 231 15.57 -17.85 -0.82
C SER A 231 14.33 -17.59 0.03
N ILE A 232 13.18 -17.46 -0.61
CA ILE A 232 11.88 -17.36 0.03
C ILE A 232 11.35 -18.80 0.24
N PRO A 233 10.53 -19.05 1.27
CA PRO A 233 9.86 -20.34 1.50
C PRO A 233 9.30 -21.01 0.23
N HIS A 234 9.28 -22.35 0.25
CA HIS A 234 9.13 -23.26 -0.91
C HIS A 234 10.33 -23.36 -1.87
N GLY A 235 11.51 -22.93 -1.45
CA GLY A 235 12.74 -23.11 -2.23
C GLY A 235 12.82 -22.21 -3.46
N LEU A 236 12.03 -21.15 -3.49
CA LEU A 236 11.95 -20.21 -4.61
C LEU A 236 13.00 -19.11 -4.43
N ARG A 237 13.95 -19.03 -5.37
CA ARG A 237 14.97 -17.98 -5.41
C ARG A 237 14.73 -17.12 -6.65
N PHE A 238 14.48 -15.84 -6.44
CA PHE A 238 14.38 -14.87 -7.53
C PHE A 238 15.39 -13.77 -7.33
N ARG A 239 16.01 -13.35 -8.43
CA ARG A 239 16.63 -12.02 -8.56
C ARG A 239 15.66 -11.05 -9.28
N CYS A 240 14.35 -11.31 -9.23
CA CYS A 240 13.34 -10.41 -9.76
C CYS A 240 12.64 -9.65 -8.63
N ASP A 241 12.08 -8.49 -8.98
CA ASP A 241 11.30 -7.67 -8.06
C ASP A 241 10.13 -8.48 -7.50
N LEU A 242 10.15 -8.72 -6.19
CA LEU A 242 9.09 -9.44 -5.51
C LEU A 242 7.96 -8.47 -5.18
N ARG A 243 6.85 -8.53 -5.91
CA ARG A 243 5.70 -7.72 -5.54
C ARG A 243 4.83 -8.49 -4.55
N LEU A 244 4.94 -8.15 -3.26
CA LEU A 244 3.79 -8.41 -2.40
C LEU A 244 2.63 -7.59 -2.93
N GLN A 245 1.56 -8.28 -3.24
CA GLN A 245 0.34 -7.60 -3.55
C GLN A 245 -0.26 -6.94 -2.29
N SER A 246 -1.15 -5.95 -2.48
CA SER A 246 -1.69 -5.07 -1.44
C SER A 246 -2.14 -5.83 -0.19
N ILE A 247 -1.97 -5.15 0.96
CA ILE A 247 -2.65 -5.52 2.20
C ILE A 247 -4.15 -5.73 1.95
N CYS A 248 -4.79 -4.91 1.11
CA CYS A 248 -6.22 -5.02 0.77
C CYS A 248 -6.53 -6.35 0.09
N ASP A 249 -5.74 -6.71 -0.92
CA ASP A 249 -5.92 -7.94 -1.68
C ASP A 249 -5.76 -9.19 -0.79
N THR A 250 -4.90 -9.12 0.24
CA THR A 250 -4.77 -10.18 1.26
C THR A 250 -6.05 -10.33 2.07
N HIS A 251 -6.70 -9.23 2.44
CA HIS A 251 -7.98 -9.26 3.16
C HIS A 251 -9.09 -9.79 2.26
N ASP A 252 -9.13 -9.36 1.00
CA ASP A 252 -10.15 -9.74 0.02
C ASP A 252 -10.18 -11.25 -0.26
N ILE A 253 -9.02 -11.91 -0.25
CA ILE A 253 -8.89 -13.36 -0.47
C ILE A 253 -8.84 -14.16 0.83
N ALA A 254 -8.72 -13.54 2.00
CA ALA A 254 -8.58 -14.25 3.28
C ALA A 254 -9.84 -15.06 3.59
N GLU A 255 -9.72 -16.38 3.68
CA GLU A 255 -10.88 -17.28 3.87
C GLU A 255 -11.55 -17.12 5.24
N ILE A 256 -10.84 -16.55 6.22
CA ILE A 256 -11.31 -16.35 7.59
C ILE A 256 -12.50 -15.38 7.71
N PHE A 257 -12.76 -14.56 6.68
CA PHE A 257 -13.86 -13.60 6.69
C PHE A 257 -14.99 -14.07 5.77
N SER A 258 -16.10 -14.53 6.36
CA SER A 258 -17.35 -14.79 5.64
C SER A 258 -18.06 -13.46 5.30
N LYS A 259 -18.74 -13.41 4.16
CA LYS A 259 -19.51 -12.23 3.69
C LYS A 259 -18.70 -10.91 3.75
N LYS A 260 -17.61 -10.84 3.00
CA LYS A 260 -16.62 -9.74 3.06
C LYS A 260 -17.16 -8.40 2.57
N ASP A 261 -18.16 -8.44 1.69
CA ASP A 261 -18.77 -7.24 1.12
C ASP A 261 -19.77 -6.60 2.11
N GLU A 262 -20.07 -7.25 3.24
CA GLU A 262 -20.94 -6.74 4.30
C GLU A 262 -20.11 -6.10 5.43
N PHE A 263 -20.45 -4.86 5.80
CA PHE A 263 -19.93 -4.23 7.00
C PHE A 263 -20.55 -4.88 8.24
N ASN A 264 -19.82 -5.81 8.85
CA ASN A 264 -20.21 -6.49 10.07
C ASN A 264 -19.08 -6.34 11.10
N PRO A 265 -19.22 -5.50 12.14
CA PRO A 265 -18.20 -5.32 13.17
C PRO A 265 -18.09 -6.53 14.12
N ASP A 266 -19.15 -7.29 14.32
CA ASP A 266 -19.21 -8.40 15.30
C ASP A 266 -18.26 -9.54 14.94
N ARG A 267 -17.81 -9.64 13.68
CA ARG A 267 -16.78 -10.60 13.26
C ARG A 267 -15.44 -10.44 13.97
N PHE A 268 -15.22 -9.31 14.65
CA PHE A 268 -14.01 -9.02 15.41
C PHE A 268 -14.17 -9.24 16.92
N MET A 269 -15.33 -9.74 17.37
CA MET A 269 -15.56 -10.12 18.77
C MET A 269 -14.69 -11.31 19.19
N GLU A 270 -14.48 -11.44 20.51
CA GLU A 270 -13.62 -12.44 21.13
C GLU A 270 -14.04 -13.87 20.75
N GLY A 271 -13.08 -14.71 20.35
CA GLY A 271 -13.33 -16.08 19.85
C GLY A 271 -13.23 -16.26 18.32
N CYS A 272 -13.40 -15.20 17.52
CA CYS A 272 -13.41 -15.31 16.05
C CYS A 272 -12.01 -15.29 15.38
N LEU A 273 -10.96 -14.87 16.10
CA LEU A 273 -9.61 -14.63 15.53
C LEU A 273 -8.48 -15.31 16.34
N GLU A 274 -8.73 -16.47 16.95
CA GLU A 274 -7.85 -17.05 17.99
C GLU A 274 -6.48 -17.59 17.53
N LYS A 275 -6.25 -17.86 16.24
CA LYS A 275 -5.00 -18.47 15.76
C LYS A 275 -3.97 -17.47 15.22
N ASP A 276 -2.69 -17.73 15.41
CA ASP A 276 -1.60 -16.86 14.94
C ASP A 276 -1.58 -16.61 13.42
N SER A 277 -2.10 -17.57 12.64
CA SER A 277 -2.32 -17.45 11.19
C SER A 277 -3.49 -16.51 10.84
N SER A 278 -4.49 -16.36 11.72
CA SER A 278 -5.60 -15.39 11.54
C SER A 278 -5.07 -13.95 11.55
N ARG A 279 -4.04 -13.68 12.36
CA ARG A 279 -3.44 -12.34 12.52
C ARG A 279 -2.82 -11.80 11.23
N PHE A 280 -2.33 -12.68 10.37
CA PHE A 280 -1.80 -12.29 9.06
C PHE A 280 -2.84 -12.33 7.93
N GLY A 281 -4.05 -12.83 8.21
CA GLY A 281 -5.22 -12.66 7.35
C GLY A 281 -5.81 -11.25 7.42
N TYR A 282 -5.52 -10.50 8.49
CA TYR A 282 -5.94 -9.11 8.66
C TYR A 282 -4.81 -8.20 9.17
N ILE A 283 -4.14 -7.54 8.22
CA ILE A 283 -2.95 -6.71 8.44
C ILE A 283 -3.09 -5.25 7.96
N PRO A 284 -4.13 -4.49 8.37
CA PRO A 284 -4.35 -3.12 7.89
C PRO A 284 -3.18 -2.15 8.19
N PHE A 285 -2.38 -2.46 9.22
CA PHE A 285 -1.19 -1.69 9.61
C PHE A 285 0.13 -2.38 9.22
N GLY A 286 0.08 -3.38 8.33
CA GLY A 286 1.20 -4.26 8.01
C GLY A 286 1.61 -5.15 9.20
N GLY A 287 2.82 -5.70 9.14
CA GLY A 287 3.36 -6.62 10.15
C GLY A 287 4.88 -6.62 10.19
N GLY A 288 5.44 -7.35 11.15
CA GLY A 288 6.88 -7.51 11.32
C GLY A 288 7.63 -6.21 11.66
N SER A 289 8.90 -6.13 11.24
CA SER A 289 9.78 -4.98 11.53
C SER A 289 9.30 -3.68 10.90
N ARG A 290 8.43 -3.74 9.88
CA ARG A 290 7.85 -2.60 9.13
C ARG A 290 6.38 -2.33 9.50
N SER A 291 5.90 -2.88 10.62
CA SER A 291 4.60 -2.52 11.20
C SER A 291 4.47 -0.99 11.36
N CYS A 292 3.27 -0.47 11.09
CA CYS A 292 2.99 0.95 11.20
C CYS A 292 3.38 1.47 12.59
N VAL A 293 4.26 2.47 12.63
CA VAL A 293 4.66 3.11 13.88
C VAL A 293 3.42 3.72 14.55
N GLY A 294 2.57 4.40 13.77
CA GLY A 294 1.33 5.07 14.17
C GLY A 294 0.14 4.20 14.54
N LYS A 295 0.27 2.86 14.56
CA LYS A 295 -0.88 1.94 14.70
C LYS A 295 -1.76 2.24 15.92
N GLU A 296 -1.15 2.30 17.11
CA GLU A 296 -1.92 2.47 18.35
C GLU A 296 -2.51 3.88 18.46
N PHE A 297 -1.80 4.91 17.97
CA PHE A 297 -2.33 6.26 17.87
C PHE A 297 -3.57 6.33 16.97
N ALA A 298 -3.51 5.73 15.77
CA ALA A 298 -4.63 5.69 14.84
C ALA A 298 -5.84 4.96 15.43
N LYS A 299 -5.63 3.82 16.10
CA LYS A 299 -6.71 3.07 16.75
C LYS A 299 -7.42 3.88 17.81
N VAL A 300 -6.67 4.61 18.65
CA VAL A 300 -7.27 5.42 19.71
C VAL A 300 -7.99 6.63 19.13
N LEU A 301 -7.40 7.31 18.15
CA LEU A 301 -8.05 8.41 17.46
C LEU A 301 -9.37 8.01 16.82
N LEU A 302 -9.41 6.84 16.15
CA LEU A 302 -10.64 6.29 15.57
C LEU A 302 -11.68 5.97 16.64
N LYS A 303 -11.28 5.38 17.77
CA LYS A 303 -12.20 5.09 18.89
C LYS A 303 -12.82 6.35 19.48
N ILE A 304 -12.00 7.37 19.77
CA ILE A 304 -12.48 8.67 20.25
C ILE A 304 -13.45 9.26 19.25
N PHE A 305 -13.06 9.29 17.98
CA PHE A 305 -13.89 9.84 16.92
C PHE A 305 -15.25 9.14 16.85
N THR A 306 -15.29 7.81 16.88
CA THR A 306 -16.53 7.05 16.90
C THR A 306 -17.38 7.33 18.14
N VAL A 307 -16.78 7.38 19.33
CA VAL A 307 -17.51 7.65 20.58
C VAL A 307 -18.13 9.04 20.56
N GLU A 308 -17.38 10.07 20.15
CA GLU A 308 -17.90 11.43 20.07
C GLU A 308 -19.02 11.54 19.03
N LEU A 309 -18.79 11.00 17.82
CA LEU A 309 -19.77 11.05 16.74
C LEU A 309 -21.13 10.46 17.16
N VAL A 310 -21.11 9.29 17.80
CA VAL A 310 -22.32 8.58 18.25
C VAL A 310 -22.98 9.26 19.47
N ARG A 311 -22.24 10.05 20.24
CA ARG A 311 -22.76 10.74 21.42
C ARG A 311 -23.36 12.11 21.13
N THR A 312 -22.91 12.80 20.07
CA THR A 312 -23.26 14.22 19.87
C THR A 312 -24.17 14.48 18.68
N CYS A 313 -24.23 13.60 17.69
CA CYS A 313 -25.06 13.84 16.52
C CYS A 313 -25.58 12.56 15.87
N ASP A 314 -26.72 12.69 15.22
CA ASP A 314 -27.16 11.79 14.16
C ASP A 314 -26.58 12.25 12.81
N TRP A 315 -26.50 11.34 11.84
CA TRP A 315 -26.02 11.67 10.51
C TRP A 315 -26.75 10.93 9.40
N GLU A 316 -26.92 11.61 8.27
CA GLU A 316 -27.55 11.06 7.08
C GLU A 316 -26.67 11.27 5.85
N LEU A 317 -26.50 10.21 5.06
CA LEU A 317 -25.82 10.28 3.76
C LEU A 317 -26.79 10.85 2.72
N LEU A 318 -26.47 12.01 2.15
CA LEU A 318 -27.36 12.71 1.23
C LEU A 318 -27.51 12.00 -0.13
N ASN A 319 -26.52 11.19 -0.50
CA ASN A 319 -26.48 10.46 -1.78
C ASN A 319 -26.51 8.93 -1.60
N GLY A 320 -26.87 8.44 -0.41
CA GLY A 320 -26.79 7.01 -0.09
C GLY A 320 -25.35 6.48 -0.03
N PRO A 321 -25.14 5.15 -0.18
CA PRO A 321 -23.82 4.54 -0.08
C PRO A 321 -22.83 5.06 -1.13
N PRO A 322 -21.64 5.53 -0.73
CA PRO A 322 -20.69 6.15 -1.64
C PRO A 322 -20.01 5.12 -2.56
N THR A 323 -19.73 5.51 -3.79
CA THR A 323 -18.77 4.77 -4.62
C THR A 323 -17.36 5.08 -4.15
N MET A 324 -16.63 4.05 -3.70
CA MET A 324 -15.26 4.19 -3.20
C MET A 324 -14.23 4.07 -4.32
N LYS A 325 -13.21 4.92 -4.30
CA LYS A 325 -12.05 4.88 -5.19
C LYS A 325 -10.78 4.65 -4.38
N THR A 326 -9.89 3.82 -4.92
CA THR A 326 -8.59 3.50 -4.30
C THR A 326 -7.47 4.15 -5.10
N SER A 327 -6.82 5.20 -4.57
CA SER A 327 -5.52 5.70 -5.05
C SER A 327 -5.04 6.94 -4.30
N PRO A 328 -3.84 6.97 -3.66
CA PRO A 328 -3.14 5.86 -2.98
C PRO A 328 -3.81 5.47 -1.66
N THR A 329 -4.73 6.30 -1.17
CA THR A 329 -5.65 6.01 -0.08
C THR A 329 -7.04 5.70 -0.65
N VAL A 330 -7.89 5.08 0.16
CA VAL A 330 -9.30 4.85 -0.18
C VAL A 330 -10.10 6.10 0.15
N TYR A 331 -10.89 6.59 -0.80
CA TYR A 331 -11.73 7.78 -0.61
C TYR A 331 -13.03 7.69 -1.44
N PRO A 332 -14.13 8.32 -0.97
CA PRO A 332 -15.40 8.36 -1.69
C PRO A 332 -15.29 9.30 -2.91
N VAL A 333 -15.80 8.88 -4.06
CA VAL A 333 -15.71 9.63 -5.33
C VAL A 333 -16.44 10.97 -5.25
N ASP A 334 -17.59 10.97 -4.59
CA ASP A 334 -18.49 12.11 -4.45
C ASP A 334 -18.17 12.98 -3.22
N ASN A 335 -17.04 12.70 -2.55
CA ASN A 335 -16.65 13.40 -1.33
C ASN A 335 -17.63 13.18 -0.15
N LEU A 336 -18.45 12.11 -0.18
CA LEU A 336 -19.33 11.60 0.88
C LEU A 336 -20.42 12.53 1.42
N PRO A 337 -21.17 13.34 0.67
CA PRO A 337 -22.03 14.39 1.24
C PRO A 337 -22.92 13.87 2.39
N THR A 338 -22.74 14.43 3.58
CA THR A 338 -23.37 13.97 4.83
C THR A 338 -23.95 15.17 5.57
N LYS A 339 -25.16 15.04 6.09
CA LYS A 339 -25.77 16.00 7.00
C LYS A 339 -25.65 15.49 8.43
N PHE A 340 -25.14 16.33 9.33
CA PHE A 340 -25.06 16.04 10.76
C PHE A 340 -26.15 16.84 11.49
N THR A 341 -26.85 16.18 12.40
CA THR A 341 -27.90 16.78 13.23
C THR A 341 -27.53 16.55 14.68
N GLU A 342 -27.25 17.62 15.43
CA GLU A 342 -26.91 17.48 16.85
C GLU A 342 -28.11 16.90 17.61
N PHE A 343 -27.82 15.99 18.53
CA PHE A 343 -28.77 15.66 19.57
C PHE A 343 -28.83 16.91 20.45
N TYR A 344 -29.76 17.83 20.20
CA TYR A 344 -29.95 19.00 21.05
C TYR A 344 -29.87 18.58 22.53
N ASP A 345 -29.20 19.38 23.37
CA ASP A 345 -29.32 19.26 24.82
C ASP A 345 -30.82 19.41 25.17
N THR A 346 -31.55 18.29 25.20
CA THR A 346 -32.78 18.17 25.97
C THR A 346 -32.39 18.04 27.42
N VAL A 347 -31.85 19.12 28.02
CA VAL A 347 -32.08 19.56 29.41
C VAL A 347 -31.80 21.06 29.49
#